data_AF-A0A6N9LA81-F1
#
_entry.id   AF-A0A6N9LA81-F1
#
_cell.length_a   1.000
_cell.length_b   1.000
_cell.length_c   1.000
_cell.angle_alpha   90.00
_cell.angle_beta   90.00
_cell.angle_gamma   90.00
#
_symmetry.space_group_name_H-M   'P 1'
#
loop_
_entity.id
_entity.type
_entity.pdbx_description
1 polymer ?
#
loop_
_entity_poly.entity_id
_entity_poly.type
_entity_poly.pdbx_seq_one_letter_code
_entity_poly.pdbx_strand_id
1 'polypeptide(L)'
;MFNTMKYARKIRQYAKNEIYLQYKEKKPDKYFSKLGGKPLVPKDFAWPYYTGEDFDGIVEERPLTLVASINLEEASFFDVDHLLPSKGLLLFFYDLHTMPAGLEAKDQGCARVYYFPNLSILEERD
;
A
#
# COMPACT_ATOMS: atom_id res chain seq x y z
N MET A 1 -33.30 -2.22 -28.74
CA MET A 1 -31.95 -2.81 -28.92
C MET A 1 -30.93 -1.82 -28.39
N PHE A 2 -30.30 -2.11 -27.24
CA PHE A 2 -29.28 -1.24 -26.66
C PHE A 2 -28.06 -1.22 -27.60
N ASN A 3 -27.66 -0.03 -28.08
CA ASN A 3 -26.48 0.12 -28.92
C ASN A 3 -25.21 0.06 -28.05
N THR A 4 -24.88 -1.15 -27.60
CA THR A 4 -23.73 -1.47 -26.75
C THR A 4 -22.40 -1.00 -27.34
N MET A 5 -22.27 -0.99 -28.67
CA MET A 5 -21.05 -0.52 -29.36
C MET A 5 -20.78 0.98 -29.19
N LYS A 6 -21.83 1.82 -29.17
CA LYS A 6 -21.70 3.27 -28.91
C LYS A 6 -21.12 3.54 -27.52
N TYR A 7 -21.59 2.80 -26.51
CA TYR A 7 -21.13 2.97 -25.13
C TYR A 7 -19.74 2.38 -24.91
N ALA A 8 -19.43 1.22 -25.49
CA ALA A 8 -18.11 0.61 -25.41
C ALA A 8 -17.00 1.56 -25.91
N ARG A 9 -17.22 2.24 -27.06
CA ARG A 9 -16.26 3.22 -27.58
C ARG A 9 -16.09 4.42 -26.64
N LYS A 10 -17.19 4.89 -26.06
CA LYS A 10 -17.18 6.01 -25.11
C LYS A 10 -16.53 5.64 -23.77
N ILE A 11 -16.60 4.38 -23.33
CA ILE A 11 -15.94 3.91 -22.10
C ILE A 11 -14.44 3.74 -22.34
N ARG A 12 -14.03 3.18 -23.48
CA ARG A 12 -12.61 2.97 -23.82
C ARG A 12 -11.80 4.26 -23.84
N GLN A 13 -12.40 5.41 -24.18
CA GLN A 13 -11.69 6.69 -24.16
C GLN A 13 -11.28 7.15 -22.75
N TYR A 14 -11.86 6.55 -21.70
CA TYR A 14 -11.54 6.82 -20.30
C TYR A 14 -10.74 5.67 -19.67
N ALA A 15 -10.30 4.68 -20.47
CA ALA A 15 -9.45 3.62 -19.98
C ALA A 15 -8.12 4.21 -19.48
N LYS A 16 -7.66 3.73 -18.33
CA LYS A 16 -6.34 4.02 -17.77
C LYS A 16 -5.56 2.72 -17.70
N ASN A 17 -4.24 2.81 -17.79
CA ASN A 17 -3.39 1.66 -17.53
C ASN A 17 -3.49 1.26 -16.06
N GLU A 18 -3.34 -0.03 -15.81
CA GLU A 18 -3.38 -0.62 -14.48
C GLU A 18 -2.27 -1.66 -14.33
N ILE A 19 -1.79 -1.81 -13.10
CA ILE A 19 -0.87 -2.89 -12.73
C ILE A 19 -1.68 -3.88 -11.90
N TYR A 20 -1.89 -5.08 -12.43
CA TYR A 20 -2.65 -6.12 -11.73
C TYR A 20 -1.73 -6.96 -10.84
N LEU A 21 -2.06 -7.06 -9.55
CA LEU A 21 -1.32 -7.87 -8.59
C LEU A 21 -1.74 -9.34 -8.70
N GLN A 22 -0.78 -10.22 -8.98
CA GLN A 22 -0.97 -11.68 -9.00
C GLN A 22 -0.12 -12.35 -7.93
N TYR A 23 -0.76 -13.12 -7.05
CA TYR A 23 -0.06 -13.93 -6.07
C TYR A 23 0.59 -15.12 -6.74
N LYS A 24 1.87 -15.33 -6.40
CA LYS A 24 2.63 -16.51 -6.80
C LYS A 24 3.46 -16.96 -5.62
N GLU A 25 3.52 -18.27 -5.38
CA GLU A 25 4.50 -18.82 -4.47
C GLU A 25 5.91 -18.62 -5.05
N LYS A 26 6.80 -18.01 -4.27
CA LYS A 26 8.20 -17.82 -4.58
C LYS A 26 9.03 -18.18 -3.36
N LYS A 27 10.32 -18.47 -3.56
CA LYS A 27 11.26 -18.48 -2.43
C LYS A 27 11.22 -17.10 -1.76
N PRO A 28 11.14 -17.03 -0.42
CA PRO A 28 11.09 -15.76 0.28
C PRO A 28 12.32 -14.90 -0.04
N ASP A 29 12.09 -13.66 -0.46
CA ASP A 29 13.10 -12.60 -0.53
C ASP A 29 12.51 -11.37 0.18
N LYS A 30 13.30 -10.77 1.07
CA LYS A 30 12.84 -9.65 1.90
C LYS A 30 12.49 -8.40 1.07
N TYR A 31 13.03 -8.28 -0.15
CA TYR A 31 12.78 -7.16 -1.06
C TYR A 31 11.61 -7.39 -2.01
N PHE A 32 10.95 -8.56 -2.00
CA PHE A 32 9.77 -8.77 -2.83
C PHE A 32 8.57 -7.97 -2.32
N SER A 33 7.74 -7.58 -3.27
CA SER A 33 6.42 -7.07 -3.01
C SER A 33 5.60 -8.12 -2.25
N LYS A 34 4.94 -7.70 -1.17
CA LYS A 34 4.23 -8.58 -0.24
C LYS A 34 3.04 -7.87 0.39
N LEU A 35 2.07 -8.66 0.84
CA LEU A 35 1.00 -8.20 1.72
C LEU A 35 1.29 -8.66 3.14
N GLY A 36 1.28 -7.71 4.08
CA GLY A 36 1.66 -7.95 5.47
C GLY A 36 3.12 -8.37 5.65
N GLY A 37 3.38 -9.01 6.80
CA GLY A 37 4.70 -9.45 7.22
C GLY A 37 5.54 -8.33 7.83
N LYS A 38 6.84 -8.61 8.02
CA LYS A 38 7.78 -7.65 8.62
C LYS A 38 8.13 -6.52 7.64
N PRO A 39 7.97 -5.24 8.01
CA PRO A 39 8.39 -4.13 7.17
C PRO A 39 9.92 -4.04 7.05
N LEU A 40 10.40 -3.60 5.87
CA LEU A 40 11.79 -3.22 5.65
C LEU A 40 11.93 -1.71 5.88
N VAL A 41 12.49 -1.30 7.01
CA VAL A 41 12.56 0.11 7.43
C VAL A 41 13.97 0.48 7.91
N PRO A 42 14.33 1.77 7.95
CA PRO A 42 15.58 2.21 8.55
C PRO A 42 15.70 1.83 10.04
N LYS A 43 16.93 1.78 10.54
CA LYS A 43 17.21 1.40 11.93
C LYS A 43 16.58 2.34 12.97
N ASP A 44 16.43 3.61 12.64
CA ASP A 44 15.86 4.67 13.45
C ASP A 44 14.41 5.00 13.06
N PHE A 45 13.73 4.08 12.36
CA PHE A 45 12.36 4.27 11.93
C PHE A 45 11.40 4.52 13.12
N ALA A 46 10.79 5.70 13.12
CA ALA A 46 9.72 6.02 14.05
C ALA A 46 8.43 5.33 13.61
N TRP A 47 7.97 4.37 14.41
CA TRP A 47 6.77 3.60 14.07
C TRP A 47 5.53 4.50 14.04
N PRO A 48 4.65 4.39 13.03
CA PRO A 48 3.41 5.14 13.00
C PRO A 48 2.37 4.59 13.98
N TYR A 49 1.69 5.48 14.70
CA TYR A 49 0.60 5.16 15.62
C TYR A 49 -0.67 5.92 15.24
N TYR A 50 -1.80 5.40 15.70
CA TYR A 50 -3.12 6.03 15.58
C TYR A 50 -3.93 5.78 16.86
N THR A 51 -4.65 6.82 17.31
CA THR A 51 -5.59 6.74 18.41
C THR A 51 -7.00 6.59 17.85
N GLY A 52 -7.63 5.45 18.11
CA GLY A 52 -8.96 5.12 17.59
C GLY A 52 -9.82 4.44 18.64
N GLU A 53 -11.14 4.59 18.49
CA GLU A 53 -12.14 3.83 19.24
C GLU A 53 -12.37 2.48 18.55
N ASP A 54 -12.27 1.38 19.29
CA ASP A 54 -12.56 0.04 18.76
C ASP A 54 -14.05 -0.33 18.86
N PHE A 55 -14.38 -1.57 18.51
CA PHE A 55 -15.76 -2.09 18.52
C PHE A 55 -16.37 -2.24 19.91
N ASP A 56 -15.55 -2.20 20.97
CA ASP A 56 -15.98 -2.23 22.37
C ASP A 56 -16.08 -0.82 22.98
N GLY A 57 -15.84 0.23 22.18
CA GLY A 57 -15.88 1.63 22.62
C GLY A 57 -14.60 2.09 23.33
N ILE A 58 -13.50 1.34 23.22
CA ILE A 58 -12.23 1.66 23.89
C ILE A 58 -11.37 2.53 22.97
N VAL A 59 -11.04 3.73 23.45
CA VAL A 59 -10.13 4.67 22.80
C VAL A 59 -8.71 4.46 23.33
N GLU A 60 -7.81 4.03 22.45
CA GLU A 60 -6.38 3.87 22.79
C GLU A 60 -5.50 4.09 21.55
N GLU A 61 -4.23 4.42 21.80
CA GLU A 61 -3.20 4.54 20.77
C GLU A 61 -2.61 3.17 20.45
N ARG A 62 -2.59 2.82 19.15
CA ARG A 62 -2.12 1.53 18.66
C ARG A 62 -1.13 1.72 17.52
N PRO A 63 -0.12 0.84 17.39
CA PRO A 63 0.79 0.89 16.24
C PRO A 63 0.03 0.52 14.97
N LEU A 64 0.27 1.23 13.88
CA LEU A 64 -0.26 0.82 12.59
C LEU A 64 0.42 -0.46 12.12
N THR A 65 -0.35 -1.29 11.42
CA THR A 65 0.12 -2.56 10.86
C THR A 65 0.50 -2.39 9.40
N LEU A 66 1.61 -3.02 8.99
CA LEU A 66 1.96 -3.10 7.57
C LEU A 66 0.87 -3.91 6.82
N VAL A 67 0.23 -3.28 5.83
CA VAL A 67 -0.74 -3.93 4.95
C VAL A 67 -0.07 -4.42 3.66
N ALA A 68 0.81 -3.60 3.09
CA ALA A 68 1.49 -3.94 1.84
C ALA A 68 2.87 -3.30 1.76
N SER A 69 3.79 -4.00 1.11
CA SER A 69 5.09 -3.51 0.67
C SER A 69 5.18 -3.73 -0.82
N ILE A 70 5.43 -2.68 -1.61
CA ILE A 70 5.53 -2.73 -3.07
C ILE A 70 6.95 -2.31 -3.46
N ASN A 71 7.70 -3.23 -4.06
CA ASN A 71 8.99 -2.92 -4.66
C ASN A 71 8.76 -2.33 -6.06
N LEU A 72 9.09 -1.06 -6.22
CA LEU A 72 8.87 -0.33 -7.45
C LEU A 72 9.75 -0.82 -8.60
N GLU A 73 10.88 -1.48 -8.31
CA GLU A 73 11.68 -2.10 -9.37
C GLU A 73 10.94 -3.30 -10.00
N GLU A 74 10.19 -4.08 -9.20
CA GLU A 74 9.31 -5.15 -9.73
C GLU A 74 8.14 -4.58 -10.53
N ALA A 75 7.57 -3.46 -10.08
CA ALA A 75 6.44 -2.80 -10.73
C ALA A 75 6.83 -2.01 -12.00
N SER A 76 8.09 -1.55 -12.09
CA SER A 76 8.56 -0.64 -13.13
C SER A 76 8.35 -1.15 -14.56
N PHE A 77 8.44 -2.48 -14.77
CA PHE A 77 8.19 -3.11 -16.06
C PHE A 77 6.73 -2.97 -16.52
N PHE A 78 5.78 -2.85 -15.58
CA PHE A 78 4.35 -2.75 -15.84
C PHE A 78 3.85 -1.29 -15.85
N ASP A 79 4.60 -0.35 -15.29
CA ASP A 79 4.28 1.08 -15.28
C ASP A 79 4.62 1.75 -16.62
N VAL A 80 3.80 1.44 -17.64
CA VAL A 80 3.99 1.92 -19.02
C VAL A 80 3.83 3.43 -19.18
N ASP A 81 3.12 4.08 -18.26
CA ASP A 81 2.91 5.53 -18.25
C ASP A 81 3.98 6.26 -17.41
N HIS A 82 4.87 5.51 -16.74
CA HIS A 82 5.96 6.04 -15.91
C HIS A 82 5.49 7.04 -14.84
N LEU A 83 4.37 6.73 -14.19
CA LEU A 83 3.77 7.57 -13.14
C LEU A 83 4.40 7.33 -11.76
N LEU A 84 5.05 6.19 -11.57
CA LEU A 84 5.71 5.80 -10.34
C LEU A 84 7.24 5.97 -10.46
N PRO A 85 7.96 6.18 -9.35
CA PRO A 85 9.42 6.02 -9.36
C PRO A 85 9.79 4.63 -9.87
N SER A 86 10.88 4.52 -10.64
CA SER A 86 11.31 3.23 -11.21
C SER A 86 11.96 2.29 -10.19
N LYS A 87 12.28 2.80 -9.00
CA LYS A 87 12.96 2.07 -7.91
C LYS A 87 12.52 2.56 -6.54
N GLY A 88 12.79 1.72 -5.54
CA GLY A 88 12.51 1.98 -4.15
C GLY A 88 11.36 1.13 -3.62
N LEU A 89 11.08 1.28 -2.33
CA LEU A 89 10.07 0.50 -1.61
C LEU A 89 8.96 1.43 -1.13
N LEU A 90 7.71 1.10 -1.48
CA LEU A 90 6.52 1.71 -0.88
C LEU A 90 5.99 0.81 0.23
N LEU A 91 5.80 1.35 1.42
CA LEU A 91 5.17 0.67 2.55
C LEU A 91 3.84 1.33 2.89
N PHE A 92 2.79 0.53 2.99
CA PHE A 92 1.44 0.95 3.34
C PHE A 92 1.12 0.43 4.73
N PHE A 93 0.90 1.34 5.67
CA PHE A 93 0.49 1.06 7.04
C PHE A 93 -0.95 1.52 7.26
N TYR A 94 -1.71 0.74 8.02
CA TYR A 94 -3.10 1.03 8.34
C TYR A 94 -3.50 0.43 9.69
N ASP A 95 -4.50 1.04 10.32
CA ASP A 95 -5.09 0.50 11.54
C ASP A 95 -6.05 -0.65 11.21
N LEU A 96 -5.53 -1.87 11.32
CA LEU A 96 -6.31 -3.09 11.16
C LEU A 96 -7.12 -3.47 12.40
N HIS A 97 -6.96 -2.76 13.52
CA HIS A 97 -7.72 -3.03 14.74
C HIS A 97 -9.09 -2.36 14.68
N THR A 98 -9.14 -1.04 14.45
CA THR A 98 -10.41 -0.30 14.36
C THR A 98 -10.97 -0.22 12.94
N MET A 99 -10.15 -0.48 11.93
CA MET A 99 -10.51 -0.48 10.50
C MET A 99 -11.36 0.74 10.07
N PRO A 100 -10.91 1.97 10.34
CA PRO A 100 -11.67 3.18 10.02
C PRO A 100 -11.73 3.41 8.51
N ALA A 101 -12.85 3.94 8.02
CA ALA A 101 -13.06 4.16 6.59
C ALA A 101 -12.13 5.22 5.97
N GLY A 102 -11.56 6.12 6.78
CA GLY A 102 -10.72 7.22 6.32
C GLY A 102 -11.50 8.39 5.74
N LEU A 103 -12.79 8.52 6.10
CA LEU A 103 -13.71 9.49 5.52
C LEU A 103 -14.09 10.61 6.50
N GLU A 104 -13.81 10.43 7.78
CA GLU A 104 -14.12 11.39 8.84
C GLU A 104 -12.86 12.06 9.36
N ALA A 105 -12.97 13.27 9.90
CA ALA A 105 -11.83 13.98 10.48
C ALA A 105 -11.16 13.19 11.62
N LYS A 106 -11.94 12.38 12.35
CA LYS A 106 -11.42 11.50 13.42
C LYS A 106 -10.51 10.40 12.88
N ASP A 107 -10.65 10.00 11.61
CA ASP A 107 -9.85 8.95 10.98
C ASP A 107 -8.45 9.45 10.58
N GLN A 108 -8.15 10.74 10.79
CA GLN A 108 -6.87 11.31 10.41
C GLN A 108 -5.70 10.58 11.07
N GLY A 109 -4.82 10.01 10.24
CA GLY A 109 -3.64 9.28 10.69
C GLY A 109 -3.83 7.76 10.80
N CYS A 110 -5.03 7.24 10.52
CA CYS A 110 -5.29 5.80 10.51
C CYS A 110 -4.52 5.04 9.43
N ALA A 111 -3.94 5.74 8.45
CA ALA A 111 -3.09 5.18 7.41
C ALA A 111 -1.83 6.05 7.22
N ARG A 112 -0.72 5.40 6.89
CA ARG A 112 0.56 6.06 6.54
C ARG A 112 1.22 5.34 5.37
N VAL A 113 1.80 6.11 4.46
CA VAL A 113 2.59 5.58 3.34
C VAL A 113 4.01 6.11 3.46
N TYR A 114 4.99 5.22 3.36
CA TYR A 114 6.40 5.57 3.34
C TYR A 114 7.02 5.17 2.00
N TYR A 115 7.91 6.01 1.49
CA TYR A 115 8.72 5.72 0.31
C TYR A 115 10.20 5.74 0.68
N PHE A 116 10.88 4.63 0.42
CA PHE A 116 12.33 4.50 0.60
C PHE A 116 13.02 4.29 -0.74
N PRO A 117 13.73 5.29 -1.28
CA PRO A 117 14.42 5.15 -2.58
C PRO A 117 15.63 4.22 -2.51
N ASN A 118 16.24 4.04 -1.34
CA ASN A 118 17.41 3.21 -1.14
C ASN A 118 17.10 2.04 -0.19
N LEU A 119 17.13 0.82 -0.73
CA LEU A 119 16.86 -0.41 0.02
C LEU A 119 18.05 -0.85 0.90
N SER A 120 19.27 -0.38 0.64
CA SER A 120 20.48 -0.86 1.34
C SER A 120 20.55 -0.45 2.80
N ILE A 121 19.77 0.56 3.20
CA ILE A 121 19.67 1.06 4.58
C ILE A 121 18.53 0.41 5.37
N LEU A 122 17.77 -0.51 4.75
CA LEU A 122 16.58 -1.09 5.32
C LEU A 122 16.86 -2.45 5.96
N GLU A 123 16.29 -2.66 7.14
CA GLU A 123 16.32 -3.92 7.87
C GLU A 123 14.88 -4.38 8.19
N GLU A 124 14.68 -5.70 8.29
CA GLU A 124 13.39 -6.22 8.76
C GLU A 124 13.22 -5.86 10.24
N ARG A 125 12.06 -5.31 10.57
CA ARG A 125 11.67 -4.98 11.95
C ARG A 125 10.37 -5.70 12.33
N ASP A 126 10.28 -6.04 13.60
CA ASP A 126 9.07 -6.55 14.26
C ASP A 126 8.29 -5.41 14.90
#